data_AF-C0NPE7-F1
#
_entry.id   AF-C0NPE7-F1
#
_cell.length_a   1.000
_cell.length_b   1.000
_cell.length_c   1.000
_cell.angle_alpha   90.00
_cell.angle_beta   90.00
_cell.angle_gamma   90.00
#
_symmetry.space_group_name_H-M   'P 1'
#
loop_
_entity.id
_entity.type
_entity.pdbx_description
1 polymer ?
#
loop_
_entity_poly.entity_id
_entity_poly.type
_entity_poly.pdbx_seq_one_letter_code
_entity_poly.pdbx_strand_id
1 'polypeptide(L)'
;MSPGHAMYDGPELANGQHSTHNANARLDQESFAVAEKYGDASSVKPMLSEFVKNSDLFRLLYEVLEHHVSLVKTRSQALEDGQITIYDKALLKLSEKGAGTCYMGAIQLFLEEIMGIKGVETADLEALVVKHVAVKSLLVNATRTNNEQAIARIPALPETKAIPNGKAQAQTHEDKDENGPLSNATELKTIKDSLSRILTTFSNAQREYKLISESDVVAKSRAAKFLRDTAENALNYLHARNMEHDMVPTLEAAFQMAKEKAITLSGGRKRPFEIHEVDCSRVGKTAASSAASSRYGRRSSQTRSRCARASRRRGDCYRPY
;
A
#
# COMPACT_ATOMS: atom_id res chain seq x y z
N MET A 1 -25.47 73.78 -27.27
CA MET A 1 -26.01 73.21 -28.52
C MET A 1 -25.14 72.02 -28.90
N SER A 2 -25.79 70.93 -29.33
CA SER A 2 -25.27 69.60 -29.73
C SER A 2 -24.63 68.71 -28.66
N PRO A 3 -25.38 67.70 -28.16
CA PRO A 3 -24.83 66.47 -27.59
C PRO A 3 -24.85 65.34 -28.64
N GLY A 4 -23.82 64.50 -28.70
CA GLY A 4 -23.74 63.35 -29.60
C GLY A 4 -22.98 62.20 -28.97
N HIS A 5 -23.68 61.08 -28.77
CA HIS A 5 -23.21 59.80 -28.24
C HIS A 5 -22.04 59.18 -29.00
N ALA A 6 -21.16 58.46 -28.29
CA ALA A 6 -20.45 57.31 -28.83
C ALA A 6 -20.17 56.28 -27.71
N MET A 7 -20.42 55.02 -28.07
CA MET A 7 -20.48 53.81 -27.25
C MET A 7 -19.12 53.38 -26.69
N TYR A 8 -19.13 52.84 -25.46
CA TYR A 8 -18.03 52.04 -24.89
C TYR A 8 -18.27 50.56 -25.25
N ASP A 9 -17.51 50.05 -26.21
CA ASP A 9 -17.23 48.61 -26.34
C ASP A 9 -16.01 48.26 -25.48
N GLY A 10 -16.20 47.39 -24.50
CA GLY A 10 -15.12 46.84 -23.68
C GLY A 10 -14.58 45.55 -24.29
N PRO A 11 -13.25 45.36 -24.41
CA PRO A 11 -12.70 44.12 -24.92
C PRO A 11 -12.63 43.06 -23.82
N GLU A 12 -13.10 41.89 -24.24
CA GLU A 12 -13.11 40.57 -23.64
C GLU A 12 -11.73 40.13 -23.11
N LEU A 13 -11.70 39.61 -21.87
CA LEU A 13 -10.50 39.06 -21.23
C LEU A 13 -10.14 37.70 -21.84
N ALA A 14 -9.14 37.68 -22.72
CA ALA A 14 -8.41 36.48 -23.11
C ALA A 14 -6.92 36.64 -22.76
N ASN A 15 -6.51 36.25 -21.54
CA ASN A 15 -5.09 36.21 -21.18
C ASN A 15 -4.79 35.21 -20.04
N GLY A 16 -4.92 33.92 -20.34
CA GLY A 16 -4.60 32.82 -19.40
C GLY A 16 -3.32 32.04 -19.71
N GLN A 17 -2.64 32.30 -20.84
CA GLN A 17 -1.58 31.41 -21.35
C GLN A 17 -0.13 31.92 -21.16
N HIS A 18 0.08 33.16 -20.72
CA HIS A 18 1.45 33.70 -20.60
C HIS A 18 2.13 33.49 -19.24
N SER A 19 1.42 33.05 -18.19
CA SER A 19 2.03 32.90 -16.85
C SER A 19 2.72 31.56 -16.61
N THR A 20 2.35 30.48 -17.31
CA THR A 20 2.86 29.12 -17.07
C THR A 20 4.31 28.96 -17.53
N HIS A 21 4.65 29.45 -18.72
CA HIS A 21 6.01 29.30 -19.27
C HIS A 21 7.11 29.90 -18.37
N ASN A 22 6.85 31.04 -17.73
CA ASN A 22 7.85 31.67 -16.87
C ASN A 22 8.00 30.94 -15.51
N ALA A 23 6.91 30.37 -14.99
CA ALA A 23 6.94 29.55 -13.79
C ALA A 23 7.74 28.25 -14.01
N ASN A 24 7.49 27.56 -15.13
CA ASN A 24 8.25 26.37 -15.53
C ASN A 24 9.75 26.65 -15.64
N ALA A 25 10.13 27.74 -16.32
CA ALA A 25 11.54 28.11 -16.48
C ALA A 25 12.22 28.34 -15.13
N ARG A 26 11.52 28.98 -14.17
CA ARG A 26 12.03 29.21 -12.82
C ARG A 26 12.21 27.91 -12.04
N LEU A 27 11.24 27.00 -12.09
CA LEU A 27 11.34 25.71 -11.39
C LEU A 27 12.43 24.82 -12.00
N ASP A 28 12.61 24.88 -13.31
CA ASP A 28 13.69 24.16 -14.00
C ASP A 28 15.07 24.72 -13.65
N GLN A 29 15.19 26.03 -13.51
CA GLN A 29 16.39 26.69 -13.02
C GLN A 29 16.70 26.28 -11.57
N GLU A 30 15.68 26.20 -10.71
CA GLU A 30 15.84 25.73 -9.33
C GLU A 30 16.29 24.27 -9.26
N SER A 31 15.70 23.38 -10.08
CA SER A 31 16.16 21.98 -10.19
C SER A 31 17.62 21.87 -10.64
N PHE A 32 18.08 22.79 -11.50
CA PHE A 32 19.47 22.83 -11.95
C PHE A 32 20.40 23.29 -10.84
N ALA A 33 20.05 24.36 -10.12
CA ALA A 33 20.83 24.85 -8.99
C ALA A 33 20.97 23.79 -7.88
N VAL A 34 19.90 23.01 -7.62
CA VAL A 34 19.97 21.87 -6.69
C VAL A 34 20.93 20.79 -7.23
N ALA A 35 20.84 20.42 -8.50
CA ALA A 35 21.76 19.44 -9.08
C ALA A 35 23.22 19.89 -9.04
N GLU A 36 23.51 21.18 -9.27
CA GLU A 36 24.87 21.71 -9.15
C GLU A 36 25.38 21.65 -7.70
N LYS A 37 24.53 22.05 -6.73
CA LYS A 37 24.87 21.99 -5.30
C LYS A 37 25.33 20.60 -4.85
N TYR A 38 24.64 19.54 -5.29
CA TYR A 38 24.97 18.16 -4.93
C TYR A 38 26.00 17.52 -5.86
N GLY A 39 26.22 18.08 -7.05
CA GLY A 39 27.25 17.62 -7.98
C GLY A 39 28.67 18.04 -7.58
N ASP A 40 28.79 19.12 -6.81
CA ASP A 40 30.07 19.57 -6.26
C ASP A 40 30.60 18.55 -5.24
N ALA A 41 31.79 18.01 -5.48
CA ALA A 41 32.41 16.96 -4.67
C ALA A 41 32.66 17.42 -3.21
N SER A 42 32.75 18.73 -2.97
CA SER A 42 32.88 19.29 -1.62
C SER A 42 31.60 19.16 -0.78
N SER A 43 30.45 18.94 -1.42
CA SER A 43 29.16 18.79 -0.74
C SER A 43 28.96 17.38 -0.17
N VAL A 44 29.73 16.40 -0.66
CA VAL A 44 29.54 15.00 -0.30
C VAL A 44 29.94 14.77 1.15
N LYS A 45 28.95 14.43 1.99
CA LYS A 45 29.18 14.19 3.42
C LYS A 45 30.16 13.02 3.61
N PRO A 46 31.21 13.16 4.44
CA PRO A 46 32.17 12.09 4.72
C PRO A 46 31.51 10.80 5.21
N MET A 47 30.38 10.92 5.91
CA MET A 47 29.56 9.80 6.37
C MET A 47 29.14 8.85 5.25
N LEU A 48 28.88 9.36 4.03
CA LEU A 48 28.53 8.51 2.89
C LEU A 48 29.70 7.62 2.47
N SER A 49 30.94 8.05 2.69
CA SER A 49 32.11 7.23 2.38
C SER A 49 32.19 5.98 3.27
N GLU A 50 31.81 6.08 4.54
CA GLU A 50 31.71 4.91 5.44
C GLU A 50 30.52 4.03 5.05
N PHE A 51 29.39 4.64 4.67
CA PHE A 51 28.20 3.93 4.25
C PHE A 51 28.43 3.08 2.98
N VAL A 52 29.19 3.63 2.03
CA VAL A 52 29.57 2.94 0.78
C VAL A 52 30.48 1.73 1.04
N LYS A 53 31.22 1.70 2.16
CA LYS A 53 32.05 0.53 2.53
C LYS A 53 31.22 -0.69 2.90
N ASN A 54 29.98 -0.51 3.37
CA ASN A 54 29.05 -1.62 3.60
C ASN A 54 28.40 -2.01 2.27
N SER A 55 29.02 -2.95 1.54
CA SER A 55 28.62 -3.33 0.17
C SER A 55 27.17 -3.79 0.05
N ASP A 56 26.68 -4.54 1.04
CA ASP A 56 25.32 -5.09 1.02
C ASP A 56 24.27 -4.00 1.17
N LEU A 57 24.48 -3.10 2.13
CA LEU A 57 23.58 -2.00 2.38
C LEU A 57 23.63 -0.97 1.25
N PHE A 58 24.82 -0.70 0.71
CA PHE A 58 25.01 0.16 -0.44
C PHE A 58 24.28 -0.38 -1.67
N ARG A 59 24.39 -1.70 -1.95
CA ARG A 59 23.67 -2.35 -3.05
C ARG A 59 22.16 -2.21 -2.90
N LEU A 60 21.62 -2.45 -1.71
CA LEU A 60 20.18 -2.31 -1.47
C LEU A 60 19.72 -0.85 -1.62
N LEU A 61 20.50 0.12 -1.14
CA LEU A 61 20.21 1.54 -1.34
C LEU A 61 20.23 1.90 -2.83
N TYR A 62 21.22 1.40 -3.56
CA TYR A 62 21.35 1.57 -5.01
C TYR A 62 20.12 1.04 -5.75
N GLU A 63 19.67 -0.17 -5.44
CA GLU A 63 18.46 -0.76 -6.04
C GLU A 63 17.20 0.09 -5.77
N VAL A 64 17.06 0.60 -4.55
CA VAL A 64 15.95 1.48 -4.18
C VAL A 64 16.03 2.83 -4.91
N LEU A 65 17.23 3.37 -5.08
CA LEU A 65 17.46 4.59 -5.86
C LEU A 65 17.11 4.38 -7.34
N GLU A 66 17.61 3.32 -7.97
CA GLU A 66 17.33 3.01 -9.37
C GLU A 66 15.85 2.80 -9.63
N HIS A 67 15.16 2.11 -8.71
CA HIS A 67 13.71 1.97 -8.81
C HIS A 67 13.01 3.34 -8.71
N HIS A 68 13.44 4.21 -7.80
CA HIS A 68 12.89 5.57 -7.70
C HIS A 68 13.14 6.38 -8.97
N VAL A 69 14.36 6.38 -9.50
CA VAL A 69 14.72 7.05 -10.76
C VAL A 69 13.88 6.51 -11.92
N SER A 70 13.70 5.19 -12.00
CA SER A 70 12.87 4.55 -13.02
C SER A 70 11.41 5.02 -12.93
N LEU A 71 10.84 5.07 -11.72
CA LEU A 71 9.49 5.61 -11.52
C LEU A 71 9.40 7.08 -11.94
N VAL A 72 10.37 7.91 -11.58
CA VAL A 72 10.39 9.33 -11.97
C VAL A 72 10.43 9.48 -13.49
N LYS A 73 11.20 8.66 -14.21
CA LYS A 73 11.27 8.68 -15.68
C LYS A 73 9.95 8.32 -16.36
N THR A 74 9.11 7.50 -15.73
CA THR A 74 7.78 7.13 -16.27
C THR A 74 6.71 8.21 -16.08
N ARG A 75 6.99 9.23 -15.27
CA ARG A 75 6.06 10.33 -14.97
C ARG A 75 6.29 11.52 -15.90
N SER A 76 5.31 12.40 -15.95
CA SER A 76 5.46 13.67 -16.66
C SER A 76 6.64 14.46 -16.09
N GLN A 77 7.47 14.97 -17.00
CA GLN A 77 8.65 15.78 -16.69
C GLN A 77 8.33 17.28 -16.56
N ALA A 78 7.08 17.67 -16.85
CA ALA A 78 6.57 19.01 -16.59
C ALA A 78 6.24 19.14 -15.10
N LEU A 79 6.89 20.08 -14.41
CA LEU A 79 6.70 20.28 -12.98
C LEU A 79 5.29 20.76 -12.64
N GLU A 80 4.61 21.42 -13.58
CA GLU A 80 3.20 21.82 -13.49
C GLU A 80 2.24 20.65 -13.34
N ASP A 81 2.56 19.48 -13.89
CA ASP A 81 1.71 18.30 -13.77
C ASP A 81 1.74 17.71 -12.35
N GLY A 82 2.69 18.15 -11.50
CA GLY A 82 2.80 17.75 -10.10
C GLY A 82 3.16 16.27 -9.89
N GLN A 83 3.56 15.56 -10.95
CA GLN A 83 3.92 14.13 -10.86
C GLN A 83 5.34 13.90 -10.33
N ILE A 84 6.21 14.88 -10.52
CA ILE A 84 7.59 14.89 -10.04
C ILE A 84 7.89 16.22 -9.35
N THR A 85 8.90 16.24 -8.50
CA THR A 85 9.36 17.42 -7.77
C THR A 85 10.62 18.02 -8.40
N ILE A 86 11.01 19.22 -7.94
CA ILE A 86 12.30 19.82 -8.29
C ILE A 86 13.49 18.90 -7.95
N TYR A 87 13.37 18.11 -6.87
CA TYR A 87 14.39 17.18 -6.41
C TYR A 87 14.47 15.95 -7.30
N ASP A 88 13.33 15.45 -7.78
CA ASP A 88 13.30 14.34 -8.73
C ASP A 88 13.99 14.74 -10.05
N LYS A 89 13.75 15.97 -10.53
CA LYS A 89 14.39 16.51 -11.73
C LYS A 89 15.89 16.75 -11.53
N ALA A 90 16.30 17.24 -10.35
CA ALA A 90 17.70 17.34 -9.97
C ALA A 90 18.38 15.97 -9.89
N LEU A 91 17.68 14.97 -9.36
CA LEU A 91 18.16 13.60 -9.26
C LEU A 91 18.35 12.98 -10.65
N LEU A 92 17.43 13.21 -11.59
CA LEU A 92 17.60 12.78 -12.98
C LEU A 92 18.88 13.36 -13.58
N LYS A 93 19.08 14.68 -13.44
CA LYS A 93 20.29 15.37 -13.93
C LYS A 93 21.58 14.81 -13.32
N LEU A 94 21.57 14.43 -12.05
CA LEU A 94 22.72 13.80 -11.38
C LEU A 94 22.94 12.35 -11.85
N SER A 95 21.85 11.61 -12.08
CA SER A 95 21.88 10.20 -12.50
C SER A 95 22.29 10.02 -13.97
N GLU A 96 21.94 10.96 -14.85
CA GLU A 96 22.27 10.92 -16.28
C GLU A 96 23.75 11.22 -16.57
N LYS A 97 24.42 11.97 -15.68
CA LYS A 97 25.87 12.22 -15.74
C LYS A 97 26.71 10.98 -15.33
N GLY A 98 26.15 9.78 -15.49
CA GLY A 98 26.52 8.50 -14.86
C GLY A 98 27.87 7.89 -15.25
N ALA A 99 28.97 8.62 -15.04
CA ALA A 99 30.32 8.07 -14.90
C ALA A 99 31.10 8.87 -13.84
N GLY A 100 31.10 8.41 -12.58
CA GLY A 100 31.95 8.94 -11.51
C GLY A 100 31.24 9.56 -10.30
N THR A 101 31.93 10.50 -9.64
CA THR A 101 31.59 11.14 -8.35
C THR A 101 30.17 11.72 -8.26
N CYS A 102 29.54 12.02 -9.40
CA CYS A 102 28.15 12.46 -9.48
C CYS A 102 27.17 11.46 -8.85
N TYR A 103 27.53 10.17 -8.82
CA TYR A 103 26.70 9.14 -8.18
C TYR A 103 26.59 9.35 -6.66
N MET A 104 27.64 9.83 -5.98
CA MET A 104 27.55 10.19 -4.56
C MET A 104 26.65 11.40 -4.32
N GLY A 105 26.74 12.40 -5.19
CA GLY A 105 25.83 13.55 -5.15
C GLY A 105 24.36 13.13 -5.27
N ALA A 106 24.06 12.21 -6.20
CA ALA A 106 22.72 11.66 -6.39
C ALA A 106 22.22 10.91 -5.13
N ILE A 107 23.07 10.08 -4.52
CA ILE A 107 22.72 9.39 -3.28
C ILE A 107 22.47 10.37 -2.14
N GLN A 108 23.33 11.39 -1.98
CA GLN A 108 23.14 12.36 -0.92
C GLN A 108 21.83 13.13 -1.08
N LEU A 109 21.54 13.59 -2.29
CA LEU A 109 20.28 14.25 -2.61
C LEU A 109 19.10 13.33 -2.27
N PHE A 110 19.18 12.06 -2.65
CA PHE A 110 18.14 11.07 -2.39
C PHE A 110 17.91 10.84 -0.90
N LEU A 111 18.98 10.72 -0.11
CA LEU A 111 18.88 10.53 1.34
C LEU A 111 18.31 11.77 2.04
N GLU A 112 18.82 12.96 1.72
CA GLU A 112 18.44 14.19 2.43
C GLU A 112 17.06 14.70 2.04
N GLU A 113 16.77 14.81 0.75
CA GLU A 113 15.57 15.50 0.25
C GLU A 113 14.43 14.52 -0.06
N ILE A 114 14.74 13.30 -0.52
CA ILE A 114 13.70 12.31 -0.91
C ILE A 114 13.36 11.35 0.24
N MET A 115 14.35 10.89 1.00
CA MET A 115 14.12 10.06 2.20
C MET A 115 13.94 10.89 3.48
N GLY A 116 14.21 12.20 3.43
CA GLY A 116 14.06 13.10 4.57
C GLY A 116 15.11 12.90 5.68
N ILE A 117 16.25 12.27 5.35
CA ILE A 117 17.31 11.95 6.30
C ILE A 117 18.32 13.09 6.34
N LYS A 118 17.92 14.20 6.96
CA LYS A 118 18.77 15.40 7.08
C LYS A 118 19.24 15.58 8.52
N GLY A 119 20.55 15.78 8.70
CA GLY A 119 21.15 16.11 10.00
C GLY A 119 21.25 14.94 10.99
N VAL A 120 21.14 13.70 10.50
CA VAL A 120 21.25 12.49 11.34
C VAL A 120 22.72 12.18 11.60
N GLU A 121 23.05 11.78 12.83
CA GLU A 121 24.40 11.31 13.19
C GLU A 121 24.76 10.01 12.47
N THR A 122 26.05 9.75 12.28
CA THR A 122 26.56 8.57 11.54
C THR A 122 25.96 7.26 12.04
N ALA A 123 25.85 7.12 13.36
CA ALA A 123 25.37 5.91 14.02
C ALA A 123 23.89 5.60 13.72
N ASP A 124 23.07 6.63 13.57
CA ASP A 124 21.64 6.49 13.31
C ASP A 124 21.32 6.41 11.81
N LEU A 125 22.21 6.92 10.95
CA LEU A 125 22.03 6.88 9.50
C LEU A 125 21.87 5.44 9.01
N GLU A 126 22.77 4.54 9.43
CA GLU A 126 22.73 3.14 8.99
C GLU A 126 21.39 2.50 9.39
N ALA A 127 20.98 2.64 10.65
CA ALA A 127 19.71 2.09 11.13
C ALA A 127 18.50 2.67 10.40
N LEU A 128 18.50 3.96 10.07
CA LEU A 128 17.41 4.61 9.37
C LEU A 128 17.34 4.20 7.90
N VAL A 129 18.50 4.13 7.22
CA VAL A 129 18.56 3.66 5.84
C VAL A 129 18.16 2.19 5.76
N VAL A 130 18.64 1.32 6.66
CA VAL A 130 18.22 -0.09 6.71
C VAL A 130 16.70 -0.22 6.83
N LYS A 131 16.07 0.53 7.75
CA LYS A 131 14.60 0.50 7.91
C LYS A 131 13.89 0.94 6.63
N HIS A 132 14.30 2.06 6.05
CA HIS A 132 13.62 2.64 4.90
C HIS A 132 13.85 1.83 3.63
N VAL A 133 15.07 1.34 3.42
CA VAL A 133 15.44 0.46 2.30
C VAL A 133 14.73 -0.88 2.43
N ALA A 134 14.62 -1.47 3.62
CA ALA A 134 13.84 -2.70 3.83
C ALA A 134 12.36 -2.50 3.50
N VAL A 135 11.75 -1.38 3.90
CA VAL A 135 10.36 -1.08 3.56
C VAL A 135 10.19 -0.88 2.05
N LYS A 136 11.06 -0.08 1.42
CA LYS A 136 10.99 0.14 -0.04
C LYS A 136 11.27 -1.14 -0.82
N SER A 137 12.24 -1.96 -0.43
CA SER A 137 12.51 -3.23 -1.10
C SER A 137 11.35 -4.21 -0.99
N LEU A 138 10.68 -4.28 0.16
CA LEU A 138 9.43 -5.05 0.31
C LEU A 138 8.33 -4.54 -0.63
N LEU A 139 8.20 -3.22 -0.82
CA LEU A 139 7.24 -2.64 -1.76
C LEU A 139 7.59 -2.93 -3.22
N VAL A 140 8.88 -2.81 -3.59
CA VAL A 140 9.38 -3.16 -4.94
C VAL A 140 9.14 -4.64 -5.23
N ASN A 141 9.38 -5.50 -4.25
CA ASN A 141 9.15 -6.93 -4.41
C ASN A 141 7.64 -7.23 -4.51
N ALA A 142 6.79 -6.54 -3.75
CA ALA A 142 5.34 -6.68 -3.87
C ALA A 142 4.80 -6.25 -5.25
N THR A 143 5.37 -5.22 -5.88
CA THR A 143 4.97 -4.81 -7.24
C THR A 143 5.47 -5.79 -8.29
N ARG A 144 6.65 -6.39 -8.12
CA ARG A 144 7.17 -7.44 -9.01
C ARG A 144 6.36 -8.74 -8.93
N THR A 145 6.00 -9.20 -7.73
CA THR A 145 5.19 -10.42 -7.56
C THR A 145 3.80 -10.28 -8.17
N ASN A 146 3.24 -9.06 -8.19
CA ASN A 146 1.98 -8.79 -8.87
C ASN A 146 2.10 -8.88 -10.41
N ASN A 147 3.26 -8.54 -10.99
CA ASN A 147 3.46 -8.62 -12.45
C ASN A 147 3.74 -10.04 -12.94
N GLU A 148 4.34 -10.91 -12.14
CA GLU A 148 4.55 -12.32 -12.52
C GLU A 148 3.34 -13.21 -12.26
N GLN A 149 2.48 -12.88 -11.28
CA GLN A 149 1.20 -13.59 -11.07
C GLN A 149 0.02 -13.02 -11.88
N ALA A 150 0.10 -11.78 -12.40
CA ALA A 150 -0.96 -11.21 -13.25
C ALA A 150 -1.04 -11.82 -14.67
N ILE A 151 -0.06 -12.64 -15.08
CA ILE A 151 -0.11 -13.38 -16.36
C ILE A 151 -0.86 -14.72 -16.20
N ALA A 152 -1.19 -15.14 -14.97
CA ALA A 152 -1.94 -16.36 -14.72
C ALA A 152 -3.11 -16.11 -13.76
N ARG A 153 -4.33 -16.15 -14.30
CA ARG A 153 -5.65 -16.15 -13.61
C ARG A 153 -6.37 -14.80 -13.54
N ILE A 154 -6.82 -14.32 -14.71
CA ILE A 154 -8.06 -13.56 -14.82
C ILE A 154 -9.16 -14.54 -15.27
N PRO A 155 -10.16 -14.88 -14.45
CA PRO A 155 -11.37 -15.56 -14.92
C PRO A 155 -12.30 -14.55 -15.61
N ALA A 156 -12.50 -14.81 -16.90
CA ALA A 156 -13.49 -14.29 -17.86
C ALA A 156 -14.67 -13.41 -17.38
N LEU A 157 -14.89 -12.32 -18.11
CA LEU A 157 -16.22 -11.90 -18.60
C LEU A 157 -16.09 -11.32 -20.03
N PRO A 158 -17.12 -11.48 -20.90
CA PRO A 158 -16.94 -11.72 -22.33
C PRO A 158 -17.31 -10.53 -23.25
N GLU A 159 -16.88 -10.65 -24.51
CA GLU A 159 -17.35 -9.96 -25.75
C GLU A 159 -17.00 -8.44 -25.85
N THR A 160 -16.26 -7.95 -26.85
CA THR A 160 -16.70 -7.84 -28.26
C THR A 160 -15.56 -7.34 -29.18
N LYS A 161 -15.21 -8.15 -30.18
CA LYS A 161 -14.75 -7.90 -31.59
C LYS A 161 -13.63 -6.87 -31.96
N ALA A 162 -12.66 -7.45 -32.70
CA ALA A 162 -11.86 -6.93 -33.85
C ALA A 162 -10.66 -6.01 -33.50
N ILE A 163 -9.42 -6.15 -34.03
CA ILE A 163 -8.88 -6.53 -35.36
C ILE A 163 -7.43 -7.06 -35.19
N PRO A 164 -6.91 -7.99 -36.04
CA PRO A 164 -5.59 -8.61 -35.91
C PRO A 164 -4.49 -7.99 -36.80
N ASN A 165 -3.22 -8.06 -36.36
CA ASN A 165 -2.00 -8.42 -37.13
C ASN A 165 -0.74 -7.66 -36.67
N GLY A 166 0.35 -8.40 -36.48
CA GLY A 166 1.70 -7.83 -36.40
C GLY A 166 2.74 -8.78 -35.79
N LYS A 167 3.24 -9.72 -36.60
CA LYS A 167 4.29 -10.71 -36.29
C LYS A 167 5.64 -10.05 -35.98
N ALA A 168 6.43 -10.65 -35.09
CA ALA A 168 7.88 -10.98 -35.22
C ALA A 168 8.51 -11.06 -33.81
N GLN A 169 8.78 -12.25 -33.30
CA GLN A 169 10.04 -13.01 -33.39
C GLN A 169 10.82 -12.95 -32.08
N ALA A 170 10.79 -14.08 -31.38
CA ALA A 170 11.66 -14.40 -30.27
C ALA A 170 13.13 -14.40 -30.72
N GLN A 171 13.98 -13.77 -29.94
CA GLN A 171 15.42 -14.03 -29.93
C GLN A 171 15.84 -14.33 -28.50
N THR A 172 16.09 -15.61 -28.28
CA THR A 172 16.83 -16.18 -27.15
C THR A 172 18.31 -16.21 -27.55
N HIS A 173 19.18 -15.66 -26.71
CA HIS A 173 20.63 -15.94 -26.65
C HIS A 173 21.11 -15.36 -25.30
N GLU A 174 21.25 -16.16 -24.24
CA GLU A 174 22.45 -16.95 -23.91
C GLU A 174 23.71 -16.09 -23.94
N ASP A 175 24.20 -15.65 -22.77
CA ASP A 175 25.49 -16.09 -22.23
C ASP A 175 25.95 -15.29 -20.99
N LYS A 176 26.54 -16.05 -20.04
CA LYS A 176 27.50 -15.68 -18.97
C LYS A 176 27.01 -15.47 -17.53
N ASP A 177 26.95 -16.61 -16.86
CA ASP A 177 27.84 -17.01 -15.75
C ASP A 177 27.80 -16.28 -14.38
N GLU A 178 27.74 -17.14 -13.36
CA GLU A 178 28.07 -16.95 -11.95
C GLU A 178 27.00 -16.37 -11.01
N ASN A 179 25.96 -17.15 -10.68
CA ASN A 179 25.36 -17.13 -9.33
C ASN A 179 24.76 -18.50 -8.97
N GLY A 180 25.50 -19.26 -8.16
CA GLY A 180 25.14 -20.59 -7.67
C GLY A 180 23.95 -20.63 -6.68
N PRO A 181 23.62 -21.82 -6.13
CA PRO A 181 22.33 -22.20 -5.47
C PRO A 181 21.91 -21.46 -4.19
N LEU A 182 22.48 -20.29 -3.89
CA LEU A 182 22.37 -19.63 -2.58
C LEU A 182 21.07 -18.84 -2.35
N SER A 183 20.36 -18.38 -3.40
CA SER A 183 19.11 -17.61 -3.23
C SER A 183 17.99 -18.45 -2.61
N ASN A 184 17.76 -19.66 -3.13
CA ASN A 184 16.69 -20.55 -2.69
C ASN A 184 16.85 -21.00 -1.22
N ALA A 185 18.08 -21.17 -0.74
CA ALA A 185 18.32 -21.59 0.65
C ALA A 185 17.95 -20.50 1.66
N THR A 186 18.24 -19.23 1.33
CA THR A 186 17.85 -18.09 2.19
C THR A 186 16.35 -17.90 2.20
N GLU A 187 15.70 -18.00 1.04
CA GLU A 187 14.24 -17.91 0.92
C GLU A 187 13.55 -19.02 1.72
N LEU A 188 13.97 -20.27 1.56
CA LEU A 188 13.40 -21.40 2.33
C LEU A 188 13.59 -21.23 3.84
N LYS A 189 14.72 -20.68 4.29
CA LYS A 189 14.93 -20.35 5.72
C LYS A 189 13.93 -19.29 6.19
N THR A 190 13.80 -18.19 5.45
CA THR A 190 12.85 -17.12 5.82
C THR A 190 11.39 -17.60 5.83
N ILE A 191 11.01 -18.48 4.88
CA ILE A 191 9.68 -19.09 4.84
C ILE A 191 9.45 -19.96 6.08
N LYS A 192 10.44 -20.79 6.46
CA LYS A 192 10.36 -21.66 7.64
C LYS A 192 10.31 -20.87 8.94
N ASP A 193 11.13 -19.84 9.09
CA ASP A 193 11.15 -18.96 10.27
C ASP A 193 9.83 -18.21 10.43
N SER A 194 9.31 -17.70 9.31
CA SER A 194 8.01 -17.05 9.24
C SER A 194 6.87 -18.00 9.64
N LEU A 195 6.85 -19.22 9.08
CA LEU A 195 5.84 -20.23 9.42
C LEU A 195 5.92 -20.63 10.90
N SER A 196 7.13 -20.87 11.41
CA SER A 196 7.37 -21.18 12.83
C SER A 196 6.81 -20.11 13.76
N ARG A 197 7.04 -18.83 13.44
CA ARG A 197 6.50 -17.69 14.21
C ARG A 197 4.97 -17.62 14.16
N ILE A 198 4.37 -17.85 13.00
CA ILE A 198 2.90 -17.87 12.83
C ILE A 198 2.29 -19.00 13.67
N LEU A 199 2.85 -20.21 13.58
CA LEU A 199 2.38 -21.37 14.35
C LEU A 199 2.59 -21.19 15.86
N THR A 200 3.69 -20.58 16.28
CA THR A 200 3.94 -20.24 17.69
C THR A 200 2.87 -19.29 18.22
N THR A 201 2.51 -18.28 17.42
CA THR A 201 1.44 -17.32 17.76
C THR A 201 0.10 -18.05 17.89
N PHE A 202 -0.21 -18.96 16.97
CA PHE A 202 -1.42 -19.79 17.03
C PHE A 202 -1.45 -20.65 18.31
N SER A 203 -0.36 -21.35 18.64
CA SER A 203 -0.29 -22.19 19.84
C SER A 203 -0.46 -21.36 21.12
N ASN A 204 0.10 -20.15 21.17
CA ASN A 204 -0.09 -19.24 22.29
C ASN A 204 -1.55 -18.76 22.40
N ALA A 205 -2.14 -18.33 21.30
CA ALA A 205 -3.56 -17.93 21.24
C ALA A 205 -4.49 -19.05 21.71
N GLN A 206 -4.20 -20.30 21.31
CA GLN A 206 -4.97 -21.47 21.71
C GLN A 206 -4.86 -21.73 23.22
N ARG A 207 -3.67 -21.57 23.79
CA ARG A 207 -3.43 -21.71 25.23
C ARG A 207 -4.16 -20.63 26.03
N GLU A 208 -4.02 -19.37 25.63
CA GLU A 208 -4.69 -18.23 26.25
C GLU A 208 -6.22 -18.37 26.22
N TYR A 209 -6.77 -18.77 25.06
CA TYR A 209 -8.20 -19.03 24.94
C TYR A 209 -8.68 -20.11 25.91
N LYS A 210 -7.90 -21.17 26.13
CA LYS A 210 -8.24 -22.24 27.08
C LYS A 210 -8.12 -21.79 28.54
N LEU A 211 -7.16 -20.93 28.86
CA LEU A 211 -6.92 -20.43 30.22
C LEU A 211 -8.01 -19.49 30.72
N ILE A 212 -8.63 -18.71 29.84
CA ILE A 212 -9.68 -17.76 30.23
C ILE A 212 -10.97 -18.49 30.63
N SER A 213 -11.46 -18.22 31.83
CA SER A 213 -12.72 -18.75 32.36
C SER A 213 -13.93 -18.32 31.54
N GLU A 214 -14.93 -19.19 31.40
CA GLU A 214 -16.18 -18.86 30.68
C GLU A 214 -17.00 -17.74 31.35
N SER A 215 -16.76 -17.46 32.63
CA SER A 215 -17.39 -16.34 33.36
C SER A 215 -16.93 -14.96 32.87
N ASP A 216 -15.71 -14.84 32.36
CA ASP A 216 -15.21 -13.58 31.79
C ASP A 216 -15.54 -13.52 30.30
N VAL A 217 -16.78 -13.17 30.01
CA VAL A 217 -17.32 -13.06 28.65
C VAL A 217 -16.49 -12.10 27.79
N VAL A 218 -15.96 -11.01 28.36
CA VAL A 218 -15.22 -9.99 27.61
C VAL A 218 -13.85 -10.52 27.22
N ALA A 219 -13.09 -11.08 28.16
CA ALA A 219 -11.78 -11.67 27.87
C ALA A 219 -11.93 -12.87 26.94
N LYS A 220 -12.92 -13.73 27.16
CA LYS A 220 -13.19 -14.90 26.31
C LYS A 220 -13.55 -14.49 24.88
N SER A 221 -14.33 -13.42 24.71
CA SER A 221 -14.68 -12.85 23.39
C SER A 221 -13.46 -12.34 22.65
N ARG A 222 -12.55 -11.63 23.34
CA ARG A 222 -11.29 -11.14 22.75
C ARG A 222 -10.38 -12.29 22.35
N ALA A 223 -10.20 -13.28 23.23
CA ALA A 223 -9.39 -14.45 22.94
C ALA A 223 -9.97 -15.31 21.81
N ALA A 224 -11.29 -15.47 21.73
CA ALA A 224 -11.95 -16.16 20.62
C ALA A 224 -11.69 -15.45 19.28
N LYS A 225 -11.79 -14.12 19.23
CA LYS A 225 -11.49 -13.32 18.03
C LYS A 225 -10.02 -13.46 17.64
N PHE A 226 -9.11 -13.35 18.60
CA PHE A 226 -7.68 -13.48 18.35
C PHE A 226 -7.30 -14.89 17.85
N LEU A 227 -7.86 -15.94 18.45
CA LEU A 227 -7.66 -17.32 18.00
C LEU A 227 -8.20 -17.54 16.58
N ARG A 228 -9.40 -17.03 16.29
CA ARG A 228 -9.98 -17.07 14.94
C ARG A 228 -9.05 -16.40 13.93
N ASP A 229 -8.64 -15.16 14.19
CA ASP A 229 -7.84 -14.37 13.25
C ASP A 229 -6.43 -14.98 13.07
N THR A 230 -5.84 -15.53 14.14
CA THR A 230 -4.52 -16.19 14.06
C THR A 230 -4.59 -17.50 13.29
N ALA A 231 -5.63 -18.30 13.49
CA ALA A 231 -5.85 -19.54 12.73
C ALA A 231 -6.10 -19.25 11.24
N GLU A 232 -6.92 -18.24 10.94
CA GLU A 232 -7.18 -17.75 9.58
C GLU A 232 -5.89 -17.26 8.91
N ASN A 233 -5.08 -16.46 9.62
CA ASN A 233 -3.80 -15.98 9.10
C ASN A 233 -2.82 -17.13 8.79
N ALA A 234 -2.79 -18.18 9.62
CA ALA A 234 -1.96 -19.35 9.38
C ALA A 234 -2.42 -20.16 8.15
N LEU A 235 -3.73 -20.37 8.00
CA LEU A 235 -4.30 -21.04 6.82
C LEU A 235 -4.01 -20.24 5.54
N ASN A 236 -4.23 -18.91 5.57
CA ASN A 236 -3.94 -18.05 4.43
C ASN A 236 -2.46 -18.07 4.05
N TYR A 237 -1.56 -18.10 5.04
CA TYR A 237 -0.12 -18.18 4.79
C TYR A 237 0.28 -19.49 4.08
N LEU A 238 -0.29 -20.62 4.51
CA LEU A 238 -0.07 -21.93 3.91
C LEU A 238 -0.66 -22.02 2.49
N HIS A 239 -1.90 -21.56 2.32
CA HIS A 239 -2.59 -21.56 1.03
C HIS A 239 -1.89 -20.66 0.00
N ALA A 240 -1.45 -19.47 0.39
CA ALA A 240 -0.76 -18.54 -0.51
C ALA A 240 0.57 -19.11 -1.05
N ARG A 241 1.15 -20.10 -0.36
CA ARG A 241 2.41 -20.75 -0.74
C ARG A 241 2.23 -22.18 -1.25
N ASN A 242 0.99 -22.65 -1.38
CA ASN A 242 0.66 -24.03 -1.72
C ASN A 242 1.43 -25.05 -0.85
N MET A 243 1.60 -24.76 0.44
CA MET A 243 2.31 -25.64 1.38
C MET A 243 1.33 -26.59 2.06
N GLU A 244 1.53 -27.89 1.88
CA GLU A 244 0.89 -28.90 2.70
C GLU A 244 1.59 -28.98 4.07
N HIS A 245 0.81 -28.95 5.15
CA HIS A 245 1.35 -28.97 6.51
C HIS A 245 0.41 -29.76 7.44
N ASP A 246 0.96 -30.60 8.31
CA ASP A 246 0.21 -31.49 9.20
C ASP A 246 -0.75 -30.75 10.16
N MET A 247 -0.51 -29.45 10.37
CA MET A 247 -1.35 -28.60 11.21
C MET A 247 -2.60 -28.06 10.53
N VAL A 248 -2.76 -28.19 9.21
CA VAL A 248 -3.93 -27.65 8.49
C VAL A 248 -5.25 -28.13 9.12
N PRO A 249 -5.48 -29.43 9.39
CA PRO A 249 -6.71 -29.88 10.02
C PRO A 249 -6.94 -29.28 11.42
N THR A 250 -5.86 -29.07 12.18
CA THR A 250 -5.91 -28.47 13.53
C THR A 250 -6.27 -26.99 13.45
N LEU A 251 -5.71 -26.27 12.48
CA LEU A 251 -5.97 -24.86 12.22
C LEU A 251 -7.42 -24.65 11.77
N GLU A 252 -7.93 -25.47 10.86
CA GLU A 252 -9.32 -25.41 10.39
C GLU A 252 -10.33 -25.66 11.52
N ALA A 253 -10.09 -26.71 12.32
CA ALA A 253 -10.94 -27.01 13.47
C ALA A 253 -10.94 -25.87 14.49
N ALA A 254 -9.76 -25.30 14.79
CA ALA A 254 -9.63 -24.17 15.71
C ALA A 254 -10.28 -22.90 15.16
N PHE A 255 -10.10 -22.62 13.86
CA PHE A 255 -10.73 -21.50 13.17
C PHE A 255 -12.25 -21.57 13.27
N GLN A 256 -12.85 -22.71 12.91
CA GLN A 256 -14.30 -22.88 12.91
C GLN A 256 -14.87 -22.75 14.33
N MET A 257 -14.25 -23.43 15.31
CA MET A 257 -14.65 -23.34 16.71
C MET A 257 -14.56 -21.90 17.26
N ALA A 258 -13.44 -21.21 17.00
CA ALA A 258 -13.23 -19.85 17.46
C ALA A 258 -14.15 -18.84 16.76
N LYS A 259 -14.43 -19.05 15.48
CA LYS A 259 -15.40 -18.27 14.69
C LYS A 259 -16.79 -18.35 15.30
N GLU A 260 -17.29 -19.54 15.57
CA GLU A 260 -18.60 -19.74 16.20
C GLU A 260 -18.65 -19.08 17.58
N LYS A 261 -17.64 -19.30 18.43
CA LYS A 261 -17.56 -18.70 19.76
C LYS A 261 -17.49 -17.18 19.71
N ALA A 262 -16.72 -16.61 18.79
CA ALA A 262 -16.62 -15.15 18.63
C ALA A 262 -17.96 -14.54 18.21
N ILE A 263 -18.73 -15.22 17.34
CA ILE A 263 -20.07 -14.81 16.92
C ILE A 263 -21.04 -14.89 18.10
N THR A 264 -21.08 -16.00 18.82
CA THR A 264 -21.95 -16.19 20.00
C THR A 264 -21.67 -15.12 21.08
N LEU A 265 -20.39 -14.92 21.43
CA LEU A 265 -19.98 -13.93 22.45
C LEU A 265 -20.13 -12.47 21.98
N SER A 266 -20.33 -12.23 20.68
CA SER A 266 -20.62 -10.90 20.12
C SER A 266 -22.11 -10.68 19.85
N GLY A 267 -22.99 -11.52 20.40
CA GLY A 267 -24.44 -11.41 20.24
C GLY A 267 -24.92 -11.69 18.80
N GLY A 268 -24.22 -12.57 18.07
CA GLY A 268 -24.55 -12.93 16.68
C GLY A 268 -23.94 -12.01 15.62
N ARG A 269 -23.17 -10.98 15.99
CA ARG A 269 -22.53 -10.08 15.03
C ARG A 269 -21.39 -10.78 14.29
N LYS A 270 -21.58 -11.01 12.99
CA LYS A 270 -20.57 -11.52 12.05
C LYS A 270 -19.71 -10.38 11.48
N ARG A 271 -18.51 -10.70 10.96
CA ARG A 271 -17.73 -9.75 10.13
C ARG A 271 -18.47 -9.51 8.81
N PRO A 272 -18.37 -8.33 8.16
CA PRO A 272 -19.10 -8.03 6.93
C PRO A 272 -18.93 -9.09 5.82
N PHE A 273 -17.74 -9.70 5.74
CA PHE A 273 -17.40 -10.73 4.76
C PHE A 273 -17.75 -12.17 5.19
N GLU A 274 -18.23 -12.36 6.42
CA GLU A 274 -18.76 -13.65 6.91
C GLU A 274 -20.28 -13.74 6.76
N ILE A 275 -20.93 -12.66 6.31
CA ILE A 275 -22.37 -12.62 6.07
C ILE A 275 -22.58 -13.16 4.65
N HIS A 276 -23.04 -14.40 4.55
CA HIS A 276 -23.53 -14.91 3.28
C HIS A 276 -24.96 -14.40 3.08
N GLU A 277 -25.40 -14.13 1.84
CA GLU A 277 -26.75 -13.59 1.56
C GLU A 277 -27.89 -14.39 2.22
N VAL A 278 -27.65 -15.68 2.46
CA VAL A 278 -28.56 -16.61 3.15
C VAL A 278 -28.79 -16.23 4.64
N ASP A 279 -27.81 -15.60 5.29
CA ASP A 279 -27.88 -15.20 6.70
C ASP A 279 -28.80 -13.99 6.93
N CYS A 280 -28.94 -13.11 5.93
CA CYS A 280 -29.76 -11.90 6.03
C CYS A 280 -31.27 -12.19 6.08
N SER A 281 -31.68 -13.40 5.71
CA SER A 281 -33.10 -13.77 5.61
C SER A 281 -33.73 -14.25 6.93
N ARG A 282 -32.93 -14.50 7.99
CA ARG A 282 -33.42 -15.08 9.26
C ARG A 282 -33.67 -14.10 10.41
N VAL A 283 -33.35 -12.81 10.25
CA VAL A 283 -33.50 -11.82 11.35
C VAL A 283 -34.86 -11.10 11.34
N GLY A 284 -35.85 -11.58 10.58
CA GLY A 284 -37.14 -10.88 10.40
C GLY A 284 -38.43 -11.67 10.61
N LYS A 285 -38.41 -12.97 10.95
CA LYS A 285 -39.63 -13.80 10.91
C LYS A 285 -39.65 -14.95 11.93
N THR A 286 -39.76 -14.68 13.24
CA THR A 286 -40.29 -15.64 14.23
C THR A 286 -40.53 -14.95 15.57
N ALA A 287 -41.73 -14.39 15.79
CA ALA A 287 -42.40 -14.23 17.10
C ALA A 287 -43.66 -13.32 16.95
N ALA A 288 -44.67 -13.76 16.21
CA ALA A 288 -45.98 -13.11 16.24
C ALA A 288 -47.08 -14.07 15.78
N SER A 289 -47.30 -15.14 16.54
CA SER A 289 -48.42 -16.06 16.34
C SER A 289 -48.93 -16.54 17.70
N SER A 290 -49.61 -15.64 18.43
CA SER A 290 -50.60 -15.96 19.48
C SER A 290 -50.88 -14.71 20.33
N ALA A 291 -51.95 -13.99 20.01
CA ALA A 291 -52.82 -13.28 20.96
C ALA A 291 -53.73 -12.32 20.19
N ALA A 292 -54.85 -12.86 19.71
CA ALA A 292 -56.00 -12.07 19.33
C ALA A 292 -56.66 -11.50 20.59
N SER A 293 -56.82 -10.17 20.66
CA SER A 293 -57.91 -9.46 21.35
C SER A 293 -57.54 -7.97 21.38
N SER A 294 -58.02 -7.18 20.42
CA SER A 294 -59.25 -6.38 20.50
C SER A 294 -59.01 -4.97 21.02
N ARG A 295 -59.66 -4.03 20.32
CA ARG A 295 -60.13 -2.69 20.76
C ARG A 295 -59.28 -1.45 20.42
N TYR A 296 -59.81 -0.73 19.42
CA TYR A 296 -59.97 0.74 19.30
C TYR A 296 -58.74 1.63 19.53
N GLY A 297 -58.35 2.58 18.68
CA GLY A 297 -58.95 3.15 17.48
C GLY A 297 -58.20 4.41 17.02
N ARG A 298 -58.65 4.95 15.87
CA ARG A 298 -58.41 6.29 15.30
C ARG A 298 -56.96 6.71 15.00
N ARG A 299 -56.60 6.74 13.71
CA ARG A 299 -56.67 7.90 12.78
C ARG A 299 -55.78 9.08 13.19
N SER A 300 -54.64 9.25 12.52
CA SER A 300 -54.29 10.52 11.87
C SER A 300 -53.13 10.35 10.88
N SER A 301 -53.43 10.80 9.67
CA SER A 301 -52.66 11.27 8.51
C SER A 301 -51.12 11.27 8.48
N GLN A 302 -50.64 10.84 7.31
CA GLN A 302 -49.59 11.49 6.51
C GLN A 302 -48.20 11.62 7.13
N THR A 303 -47.29 10.74 6.70
CA THR A 303 -46.01 11.19 6.14
C THR A 303 -45.37 10.05 5.34
N ARG A 304 -45.12 10.33 4.06
CA ARG A 304 -44.28 9.53 3.16
C ARG A 304 -42.86 9.48 3.75
N SER A 305 -42.56 8.43 4.51
CA SER A 305 -41.21 8.15 4.99
C SER A 305 -40.38 7.56 3.84
N ARG A 306 -39.75 8.43 3.07
CA ARG A 306 -38.56 8.08 2.28
C ARG A 306 -37.51 7.53 3.24
N CYS A 307 -37.13 6.27 3.07
CA CYS A 307 -35.97 5.69 3.72
C CYS A 307 -34.70 6.38 3.19
N ALA A 308 -34.35 7.49 3.82
CA ALA A 308 -33.00 8.05 3.85
C ALA A 308 -32.46 7.83 5.27
N ARG A 309 -31.62 6.81 5.45
CA ARG A 309 -30.91 6.52 6.71
C ARG A 309 -29.71 5.64 6.35
N ALA A 310 -28.45 6.02 6.50
CA ALA A 310 -27.85 7.21 7.06
C ALA A 310 -26.46 7.37 6.42
N SER A 311 -26.14 8.57 5.96
CA SER A 311 -24.75 8.96 5.73
C SER A 311 -24.05 8.98 7.09
N ARG A 312 -23.18 7.99 7.33
CA ARG A 312 -22.29 8.01 8.50
C ARG A 312 -21.16 8.99 8.21
N ARG A 313 -21.38 10.27 8.55
CA ARG A 313 -20.30 11.15 8.99
C ARG A 313 -20.04 10.86 10.47
N ARG A 314 -18.90 10.24 10.80
CA ARG A 314 -18.19 10.34 12.09
C ARG A 314 -17.04 9.34 12.12
N GLY A 315 -15.82 9.88 12.13
CA GLY A 315 -14.60 9.09 12.29
C GLY A 315 -13.31 9.86 12.05
N ASP A 316 -13.29 11.19 12.25
CA ASP A 316 -12.04 11.93 12.46
C ASP A 316 -11.47 11.52 13.81
N CYS A 317 -10.57 10.54 13.79
CA CYS A 317 -9.75 10.14 14.94
C CYS A 317 -8.36 9.73 14.45
N TYR A 318 -7.53 10.68 14.05
CA TYR A 318 -6.08 10.52 14.14
C TYR A 318 -5.43 11.86 14.50
N ARG A 319 -4.97 11.98 15.75
CA ARG A 319 -4.09 13.04 16.22
C ARG A 319 -2.99 12.34 17.03
N PRO A 320 -1.77 12.17 16.50
CA PRO A 320 -0.60 11.89 17.32
C PRO A 320 -0.03 13.22 17.86
N TYR A 321 0.58 13.11 19.03
CA TYR A 321 1.32 14.18 19.72
C TYR A 321 2.46 14.73 18.87
#